data_AF-A0A925ER31-F1
#
_entry.id   AF-A0A925ER31-F1
#
_cell.length_a   1.000
_cell.length_b   1.000
_cell.length_c   1.000
_cell.angle_alpha   90.00
_cell.angle_beta   90.00
_cell.angle_gamma   90.00
#
_symmetry.space_group_name_H-M   'P 1'
#
loop_
_entity.id
_entity.type
_entity.pdbx_description
1 polymer ?
#
loop_
_entity_poly.entity_id
_entity_poly.type
_entity_poly.pdbx_seq_one_letter_code
_entity_poly.pdbx_strand_id
1 'polypeptide(L)'
;FDFRFLPGFSFAQRGIEFTQVSSSTVVERKIESVFFELPFHIRYKSEPYKDKRMFVVAGLKYSYDVQTNSKSRQSLIKIAPHDFQYEVGVGIQMFYPYFIFSPEIKFSRGLGNILLYDRSQNEARVLENVVSQIFTISFNFEG
;
A
#
# COMPACT_ATOMS: atom_id res chain seq x y z
N PHE A 1 -22.36 11.72 -2.68
CA PHE A 1 -21.25 10.74 -2.83
C PHE A 1 -20.39 11.16 -4.02
N ASP A 2 -19.12 10.77 -4.03
CA ASP A 2 -18.12 11.20 -5.01
C ASP A 2 -17.19 10.02 -5.31
N PHE A 3 -16.74 9.90 -6.56
CA PHE A 3 -15.83 8.83 -6.98
C PHE A 3 -14.45 9.42 -7.23
N ARG A 4 -13.42 8.80 -6.67
CA ARG A 4 -12.03 9.22 -6.82
C ARG A 4 -11.23 8.05 -7.39
N PHE A 5 -10.62 8.29 -8.55
CA PHE A 5 -9.71 7.37 -9.20
C PHE A 5 -8.40 8.10 -9.46
N LEU A 6 -7.33 7.70 -8.77
CA LEU A 6 -6.02 8.37 -8.85
C LEU A 6 -4.91 7.35 -9.12
N PRO A 7 -4.65 7.02 -10.39
CA PRO A 7 -3.52 6.16 -10.73
C PRO A 7 -2.20 6.84 -10.33
N GLY A 8 -1.27 6.07 -9.77
CA GLY A 8 0.00 6.60 -9.30
C GLY A 8 1.09 5.55 -9.18
N PHE A 9 2.27 6.00 -8.78
CA PHE A 9 3.39 5.13 -8.45
C PHE A 9 3.75 5.31 -6.98
N SER A 10 4.02 4.19 -6.31
CA SER A 10 4.48 4.13 -4.93
C SER A 10 5.81 3.41 -4.88
N PHE A 11 6.78 3.99 -4.19
CA PHE A 11 8.11 3.41 -4.00
C PHE A 11 8.20 2.91 -2.56
N ALA A 12 8.47 1.62 -2.39
CA ALA A 12 8.69 1.05 -1.07
C ALA A 12 10.06 0.39 -1.00
N GLN A 13 10.71 0.51 0.16
CA GLN A 13 11.95 -0.17 0.46
C GLN A 13 11.74 -1.10 1.64
N ARG A 14 12.11 -2.36 1.49
CA ARG A 14 12.04 -3.40 2.53
C ARG A 14 13.45 -3.90 2.84
N GLY A 15 13.89 -3.70 4.07
CA GLY A 15 15.11 -4.33 4.59
C GLY A 15 14.77 -5.71 5.16
N ILE A 16 15.40 -6.76 4.65
CA ILE A 16 15.30 -8.10 5.23
C ILE A 16 16.67 -8.47 5.81
N GLU A 17 16.69 -8.71 7.11
CA GLU A 17 17.88 -9.19 7.81
C GLU A 17 17.84 -10.73 7.86
N PHE A 18 18.85 -11.37 7.28
CA PHE A 18 19.02 -12.81 7.37
C PHE A 18 20.17 -13.12 8.32
N THR A 19 19.91 -13.95 9.34
CA THR A 19 20.95 -14.52 10.18
C THR A 19 21.28 -15.92 9.67
N GLN A 20 22.46 -16.08 9.07
CA GLN A 20 22.92 -17.39 8.60
C GLN A 20 23.35 -18.24 9.80
N VAL A 21 22.64 -19.35 10.03
CA VAL A 21 22.84 -20.26 11.18
C VAL A 21 24.27 -20.79 11.29
N SER A 22 25.02 -20.85 10.19
CA SER A 22 26.37 -21.42 10.12
C SER A 22 27.52 -20.45 10.44
N SER A 23 27.31 -19.12 10.50
CA SER A 23 28.44 -18.17 10.60
C SER A 23 28.17 -16.89 11.41
N SER A 24 27.08 -16.82 12.18
CA SER A 24 26.75 -15.67 13.06
C SER A 24 26.87 -14.28 12.40
N THR A 25 26.83 -14.22 11.06
CA THR A 25 27.00 -13.01 10.27
C THR A 25 25.61 -12.55 9.87
N VAL A 26 25.26 -11.32 10.24
CA VAL A 26 24.00 -10.68 9.86
C VAL A 26 24.20 -10.12 8.46
N VAL A 27 23.44 -10.65 7.49
CA VAL A 27 23.42 -10.11 6.13
C VAL A 27 22.14 -9.30 5.96
N GLU A 28 22.29 -7.98 5.85
CA GLU A 28 21.19 -7.06 5.53
C GLU A 28 21.01 -7.04 4.00
N ARG A 29 19.82 -7.39 3.51
CA ARG A 29 19.44 -7.20 2.10
C ARG A 29 18.34 -6.17 2.00
N LYS A 30 18.63 -5.06 1.32
CA LYS A 30 17.65 -4.03 0.97
C LYS A 30 17.00 -4.39 -0.36
N ILE A 31 15.69 -4.58 -0.35
CA ILE A 31 14.88 -4.80 -1.53
C ILE A 31 14.07 -3.52 -1.76
N GLU A 32 14.40 -2.81 -2.84
CA GLU A 32 13.56 -1.74 -3.35
C GLU A 32 12.44 -2.35 -4.20
N SER A 33 11.26 -1.74 -4.17
CA SER A 33 10.08 -2.17 -4.94
C SER A 33 9.32 -0.97 -5.45
N VAL A 34 8.96 -0.99 -6.73
CA VAL A 34 8.17 0.06 -7.38
C VAL A 34 6.79 -0.49 -7.71
N PHE A 35 5.76 0.06 -7.07
CA PHE A 35 4.37 -0.32 -7.25
C PHE A 35 3.66 0.70 -8.12
N PHE A 36 3.01 0.25 -9.18
CA PHE A 36 2.00 0.99 -9.90
C PHE A 36 0.64 0.75 -9.23
N GLU A 37 0.02 1.80 -8.71
CA GLU A 37 -1.22 1.68 -7.93
C GLU A 37 -2.40 2.30 -8.67
N LEU A 38 -3.50 1.56 -8.70
CA LEU A 38 -4.81 1.93 -9.22
C LEU A 38 -5.85 1.87 -8.08
N PRO A 39 -5.92 2.93 -7.25
CA PRO A 39 -6.95 3.06 -6.23
C PRO A 39 -8.27 3.57 -6.82
N PHE A 40 -9.36 2.89 -6.48
CA PHE A 40 -10.74 3.29 -6.73
C PHE A 40 -11.44 3.54 -5.39
N HIS A 41 -11.80 4.78 -5.12
CA HIS A 41 -12.40 5.21 -3.86
C HIS A 41 -13.79 5.81 -4.08
N ILE A 42 -14.69 5.50 -3.15
CA ILE A 42 -15.99 6.13 -2.99
C ILE A 42 -15.91 6.99 -1.74
N ARG A 43 -16.19 8.29 -1.90
CA ARG A 43 -16.23 9.27 -0.81
C ARG A 43 -17.67 9.63 -0.48
N TYR A 44 -18.09 9.34 0.73
CA TYR A 44 -19.35 9.82 1.29
C TYR A 44 -19.09 11.07 2.12
N LYS A 45 -19.62 12.22 1.68
CA LYS A 45 -19.43 13.52 2.31
C LYS A 45 -20.68 13.85 3.15
N SER A 46 -20.48 14.31 4.38
CA SER A 46 -21.55 14.86 5.21
C SER A 46 -21.96 16.26 4.76
N GLU A 47 -23.11 16.73 5.24
CA GLU A 47 -23.48 18.13 5.09
C GLU A 47 -22.42 19.03 5.74
N PRO A 48 -22.01 20.11 5.06
CA PRO A 48 -21.06 21.05 5.64
C PRO A 48 -21.66 21.66 6.91
N TYR A 49 -20.94 21.54 8.02
CA TYR A 49 -21.27 22.21 9.27
C TYR A 49 -20.31 23.38 9.46
N LYS A 50 -20.79 24.58 9.15
CA LYS A 50 -19.96 25.80 9.08
C LYS A 50 -18.79 25.58 8.11
N ASP A 51 -17.57 25.91 8.55
CA ASP A 51 -16.33 25.77 7.80
C ASP A 51 -15.72 24.36 7.88
N LYS A 52 -16.51 23.34 8.24
CA LYS A 52 -16.04 21.96 8.38
C LYS A 52 -16.94 20.96 7.66
N ARG A 53 -16.35 19.97 7.00
CA ARG A 53 -17.07 18.88 6.33
C ARG A 53 -16.39 17.56 6.62
N MET A 54 -17.10 16.63 7.24
CA MET A 54 -16.57 15.27 7.43
C MET A 54 -16.85 14.42 6.19
N PHE A 55 -15.94 13.50 5.89
CA PHE A 55 -16.15 12.52 4.85
C PHE A 55 -15.61 11.15 5.26
N VAL A 56 -16.27 10.12 4.78
CA VAL A 56 -15.83 8.73 4.88
C VAL A 56 -15.41 8.29 3.49
N VAL A 57 -14.32 7.54 3.38
CA VAL A 57 -13.82 6.97 2.14
C VAL A 57 -13.77 5.45 2.26
N ALA A 58 -14.24 4.75 1.24
CA ALA A 58 -14.11 3.29 1.14
C ALA A 58 -13.81 2.94 -0.30
N GLY A 59 -12.93 1.97 -0.54
CA GLY A 59 -12.50 1.65 -1.88
C GLY A 59 -11.68 0.38 -1.99
N LEU A 60 -11.29 0.08 -3.22
CA LEU A 60 -10.39 -1.00 -3.56
C LEU A 60 -9.16 -0.40 -4.23
N LYS A 61 -7.98 -0.91 -3.88
CA LYS A 61 -6.72 -0.52 -4.49
C LYS A 61 -6.11 -1.74 -5.14
N TYR A 62 -5.77 -1.60 -6.40
CA TYR A 62 -5.00 -2.59 -7.13
C TYR A 62 -3.57 -2.08 -7.27
N SER A 63 -2.58 -2.86 -6.83
CA SER A 63 -1.17 -2.50 -6.93
C SER A 63 -0.44 -3.54 -7.78
N TYR A 64 0.42 -3.06 -8.69
CA TYR A 64 1.21 -3.88 -9.60
C TYR A 64 2.70 -3.62 -9.41
N ASP A 65 3.49 -4.64 -9.08
CA ASP A 65 4.95 -4.50 -8.95
C ASP A 65 5.62 -4.50 -10.34
N VAL A 66 6.18 -3.35 -10.71
CA VAL A 66 6.84 -3.14 -12.01
C VAL A 66 8.29 -3.60 -11.99
N GLN A 67 8.96 -3.53 -10.82
CA GLN A 67 10.40 -3.74 -10.72
C GLN A 67 10.77 -5.22 -10.83
N THR A 68 9.93 -6.12 -10.31
CA THR A 68 10.12 -7.58 -10.40
C THR A 68 10.14 -8.09 -11.85
N ASN A 69 9.54 -7.37 -12.81
CA ASN A 69 9.47 -7.76 -14.23
C ASN A 69 10.63 -7.21 -15.09
N SER A 70 11.54 -6.43 -14.51
CA SER A 70 12.77 -6.01 -15.20
C SER A 70 13.74 -7.21 -15.31
N LYS A 71 13.59 -7.95 -16.42
CA LYS A 71 14.52 -8.94 -16.99
C LYS A 71 15.94 -8.88 -16.36
N SER A 72 16.35 -9.99 -15.72
CA SER A 72 17.76 -10.30 -15.32
C SER A 72 18.10 -10.31 -13.81
N ARG A 73 17.31 -10.95 -12.94
CA ARG A 73 17.87 -11.53 -11.71
C ARG A 73 17.23 -12.87 -11.38
N GLN A 74 18.03 -13.93 -11.50
CA GLN A 74 17.82 -15.21 -10.81
C GLN A 74 17.76 -14.91 -9.30
N SER A 75 16.59 -14.60 -8.78
CA SER A 75 16.36 -14.42 -7.35
C SER A 75 15.20 -15.32 -6.95
N LEU A 76 15.44 -16.06 -5.87
CA LEU A 76 14.73 -17.22 -5.36
C LEU A 76 13.27 -16.98 -4.95
N ILE A 77 12.80 -15.72 -5.01
CA ILE A 77 11.51 -15.30 -4.45
C ILE A 77 10.73 -14.60 -5.57
N LYS A 78 9.79 -15.32 -6.19
CA LYS A 78 8.81 -14.74 -7.11
C LYS A 78 7.67 -14.15 -6.28
N ILE A 79 7.54 -12.84 -6.28
CA ILE A 79 6.41 -12.14 -5.67
C ILE A 79 5.32 -11.99 -6.73
N ALA A 80 4.05 -12.20 -6.37
CA ALA A 80 2.94 -12.03 -7.30
C ALA A 80 2.93 -10.59 -7.82
N PRO A 81 2.89 -10.35 -9.14
CA PRO A 81 2.94 -8.99 -9.66
C PRO A 81 1.63 -8.24 -9.42
N HIS A 82 0.57 -8.90 -8.94
CA HIS A 82 -0.75 -8.32 -8.70
C HIS A 82 -1.10 -8.41 -7.22
N ASP A 83 -1.37 -7.27 -6.59
CA ASP A 83 -1.91 -7.17 -5.24
C ASP A 83 -3.26 -6.43 -5.26
N PHE A 84 -4.23 -6.96 -4.53
CA PHE A 84 -5.55 -6.36 -4.36
C PHE A 84 -5.73 -6.04 -2.89
N GLN A 85 -6.04 -4.78 -2.58
CA GLN A 85 -6.22 -4.27 -1.23
C GLN A 85 -7.59 -3.61 -1.12
N TYR A 86 -8.23 -3.72 0.04
CA TYR A 86 -9.35 -2.86 0.38
C TYR A 86 -8.87 -1.70 1.25
N GLU A 87 -9.46 -0.53 1.05
CA GLU A 87 -9.11 0.68 1.77
C GLU A 87 -10.37 1.30 2.39
N VAL A 88 -10.29 1.64 3.66
CA VAL A 88 -11.34 2.36 4.38
C VAL A 88 -10.71 3.49 5.18
N GLY A 89 -11.36 4.64 5.21
CA GLY A 89 -10.80 5.82 5.85
C GLY A 89 -11.85 6.85 6.18
N VAL A 90 -11.44 7.82 6.99
CA VAL A 90 -12.24 8.96 7.39
C VAL A 90 -11.38 10.21 7.37
N GLY A 91 -12.00 11.34 7.04
CA GLY A 91 -11.31 12.61 6.98
C GLY A 91 -12.23 13.78 7.27
N ILE A 92 -11.62 14.93 7.50
CA ILE A 92 -12.33 16.18 7.77
C ILE A 92 -11.74 17.21 6.82
N GLN A 93 -12.58 17.96 6.12
CA GLN A 93 -12.19 19.14 5.35
C GLN A 93 -12.49 20.37 6.19
N MET A 94 -11.50 21.21 6.42
CA MET A 94 -11.63 22.51 7.08
C MET A 94 -11.39 23.60 6.06
N PHE A 95 -12.38 24.46 5.86
CA PHE A 95 -12.33 25.57 4.90
C PHE A 95 -11.75 26.80 5.60
N TYR A 96 -10.47 27.08 5.36
CA TYR A 96 -9.87 28.34 5.77
C TYR A 96 -9.90 29.33 4.59
N PRO A 97 -9.86 30.66 4.86
CA PRO A 97 -9.91 31.67 3.80
C PRO A 97 -8.74 31.60 2.80
N TYR A 98 -7.63 30.97 3.17
CA TYR A 98 -6.43 30.86 2.32
C TYR A 98 -6.16 29.44 1.79
N PHE A 99 -6.75 28.41 2.40
CA PHE A 99 -6.57 27.01 1.99
C PHE A 99 -7.64 26.11 2.63
N ILE A 100 -7.92 24.99 1.99
CA ILE A 100 -8.73 23.90 2.52
C ILE A 100 -7.78 22.85 3.08
N PHE A 101 -7.82 22.66 4.39
CA PHE A 101 -7.05 21.62 5.05
C PHE A 101 -7.90 20.36 5.18
N SER A 102 -7.46 19.27 4.53
CA SER A 102 -8.17 18.00 4.53
C SER A 102 -7.30 16.86 5.09
N PRO A 103 -7.12 16.77 6.42
CA PRO A 103 -6.55 15.60 7.06
C PRO A 103 -7.44 14.37 6.84
N GLU A 104 -6.80 13.26 6.48
CA GLU A 104 -7.44 11.99 6.16
C GLU A 104 -6.63 10.85 6.77
N ILE A 105 -7.33 9.91 7.40
CA ILE A 105 -6.75 8.67 7.92
C ILE A 105 -7.35 7.53 7.11
N LYS A 106 -6.49 6.67 6.57
CA LYS A 106 -6.84 5.48 5.80
C LYS A 106 -6.21 4.24 6.41
N PHE A 107 -6.96 3.17 6.36
CA PHE A 107 -6.53 1.83 6.67
C PHE A 107 -6.68 0.98 5.42
N SER A 108 -5.59 0.35 5.01
CA SER A 108 -5.52 -0.46 3.80
C SER A 108 -5.06 -1.86 4.17
N ARG A 109 -5.75 -2.89 3.66
CA ARG A 109 -5.39 -4.28 3.91
C ARG A 109 -5.47 -5.10 2.62
N GLY A 110 -4.44 -5.90 2.38
CA GLY A 110 -4.40 -6.89 1.30
C GLY A 110 -5.50 -7.95 1.43
N LEU A 111 -6.23 -8.17 0.34
CA LEU A 111 -7.25 -9.20 0.17
C LEU A 111 -6.63 -10.52 -0.33
N GLY A 112 -5.48 -10.46 -1.01
CA GLY A 112 -4.81 -11.61 -1.63
C GLY A 112 -3.48 -11.98 -0.96
N ASN A 113 -3.07 -13.23 -1.13
CA ASN A 113 -1.73 -13.68 -0.73
C ASN A 113 -0.72 -13.21 -1.79
N ILE A 114 0.27 -12.42 -1.37
CA ILE A 114 1.30 -11.83 -2.25
C ILE A 114 2.44 -12.84 -2.57
N LEU A 115 2.43 -14.01 -1.91
CA LEU A 115 3.39 -15.08 -2.15
C LEU A 115 2.93 -16.02 -3.27
N LEU A 116 3.63 -16.00 -4.41
CA LEU A 116 3.57 -17.11 -5.35
C LEU A 116 4.25 -18.31 -4.71
N TYR A 117 3.47 -19.36 -4.45
CA TYR A 117 3.94 -20.63 -3.92
C TYR A 117 4.78 -21.36 -4.98
N ASP A 118 6.09 -21.11 -5.04
CA ASP A 118 6.97 -21.88 -5.92
C ASP A 118 7.34 -23.21 -5.23
N ARG A 119 6.68 -24.29 -5.66
CA ARG A 119 6.74 -25.66 -5.10
C ARG A 119 8.13 -26.33 -5.15
N SER A 120 9.15 -25.63 -5.65
CA SER A 120 10.49 -26.16 -5.94
C SER A 120 11.51 -25.92 -4.82
N GLN A 121 11.27 -24.97 -3.89
CA GLN A 121 12.25 -24.62 -2.86
C GLN A 121 11.68 -24.77 -1.45
N ASN A 122 12.27 -25.72 -0.72
CA ASN A 122 11.88 -26.19 0.62
C ASN A 122 11.97 -25.11 1.74
N GLU A 123 12.32 -23.87 1.38
CA GLU A 123 12.45 -22.71 2.26
C GLU A 123 11.14 -21.88 2.33
N ALA A 124 10.19 -22.08 1.40
CA ALA A 124 8.93 -21.32 1.33
C ALA A 124 7.86 -21.77 2.35
N ARG A 125 8.17 -22.73 3.25
CA ARG A 125 7.19 -23.35 4.15
C ARG A 125 6.87 -22.55 5.42
N VAL A 126 7.51 -21.39 5.62
CA VAL A 126 7.41 -20.59 6.87
C VAL A 126 6.61 -19.30 6.71
N LEU A 127 6.36 -18.83 5.48
CA LEU A 127 5.57 -17.63 5.20
C LEU A 127 4.26 -18.02 4.50
N GLU A 128 3.27 -18.40 5.30
CA GLU A 128 2.00 -18.94 4.78
C GLU A 128 1.08 -17.85 4.21
N ASN A 129 1.11 -16.63 4.76
CA ASN A 129 0.38 -15.47 4.25
C ASN A 129 1.09 -14.17 4.66
N VAL A 130 1.52 -13.36 3.69
CA VAL A 130 1.95 -11.97 3.97
C VAL A 130 0.81 -11.05 3.58
N VAL A 131 -0.02 -10.72 4.57
CA VAL A 131 -1.08 -9.73 4.41
C VAL A 131 -0.49 -8.36 4.70
N SER A 132 -0.34 -7.53 3.67
CA SER A 132 0.09 -6.14 3.84
C SER A 132 -1.01 -5.36 4.56
N GLN A 133 -0.73 -4.86 5.76
CA GLN A 133 -1.58 -3.94 6.51
C GLN A 133 -0.87 -2.59 6.56
N ILE A 134 -1.52 -1.55 6.04
CA ILE A 134 -0.94 -0.22 5.96
C ILE A 134 -1.91 0.74 6.64
N PHE A 135 -1.36 1.54 7.55
CA PHE A 135 -2.04 2.69 8.10
C PHE A 135 -1.44 3.94 7.45
N THR A 136 -2.29 4.74 6.81
CA THR A 136 -1.88 5.92 6.07
C THR A 136 -2.53 7.15 6.67
N ILE A 137 -1.70 8.13 7.05
CA ILE A 137 -2.14 9.47 7.39
C ILE A 137 -1.81 10.35 6.19
N SER A 138 -2.78 11.08 5.67
CA SER A 138 -2.62 12.00 4.55
C SER A 138 -3.08 13.39 4.95
N PHE A 139 -2.27 14.40 4.61
CA PHE A 139 -2.60 15.80 4.79
C PHE A 139 -2.73 16.43 3.40
N ASN A 140 -3.94 16.78 3.00
CA ASN A 140 -4.17 17.48 1.74
C ASN A 140 -4.36 18.97 2.02
N PHE A 141 -3.65 19.80 1.27
CA PHE A 141 -3.78 21.25 1.28
C PHE A 141 -4.24 21.66 -0.13
N GLU A 142 -5.45 22.16 -0.24
CA GLU A 142 -6.00 22.71 -1.49
C GLU A 142 -6.06 24.23 -1.32
N GLY A 143 -5.54 25.03 -2.26
CA GLY A 143 -5.47 26.49 -2.16
C GLY A 143 -5.89 27.16 -3.46
#